data_AF-A0AAW8CYG9-F1
#
_entry.id   AF-A0AAW8CYG9-F1
#
_cell.length_a   1.000
_cell.length_b   1.000
_cell.length_c   1.000
_cell.angle_alpha   90.00
_cell.angle_beta   90.00
_cell.angle_gamma   90.00
#
_symmetry.space_group_name_H-M   'P 1'
#
loop_
_entity.id
_entity.type
_entity.pdbx_description
1 polymer ?
#
loop_
_entity_poly.entity_id
_entity_poly.type
_entity_poly.pdbx_seq_one_letter_code
_entity_poly.pdbx_strand_id
1 'polypeptide(L)'
;MRPGQIIVLATPVFFLLIAIEFAVGRMRARRGTGHDTYRLADAVNSIGLGMLSQISAVLTGLLRIGIYTAVYSAVALFPKEAASEFWTTWYGWLLALVFYDLCYYWLHRMGHESAVLWAAHVVHHQSQHYNLSTALRQTSSGALLGWIFYLPMALAGVPPLVFVVVALIDLLYQFWVHTEQVGKLGWFDRWFCSPSNHRVHHAVNDTYLDRNYGGILIVWDRMFGTFREEDERCVYGTRGELKSWDPLWANAEVYWALAKDSWHARSWADKLRVWLKPPGWRPADVAARFPKPAFDIAKVTRYEPVVSHGVQWFAGVQFLLMLGGVAFFLWFSDGMPLQRSAVWLAALTASLWAIGAVLQGRLSVTEVLLVEAAALATASAALGIDWLHHICKPLALSIAIVFAARRAMASGAVTRFEGLLLAGLVASLAGDVLLMGSAALFVPGLICFLLAHLAYIALFRIGVGMFPRRAVLAATLLIGAGMYAFLWQGGLPPALRIPVGVYVVVIACMAAQAIGRAAVLRAADPSAVWVAVGACFFMLSDALLATNRFVAPLPLAQLWVLATYYAAQVLIVRHVRRPGD
;
A
#
# COMPACT_ATOMS: atom_id res chain seq x y z
N MET A 1 -8.01 24.15 14.35
CA MET A 1 -7.02 23.16 13.86
C MET A 1 -7.72 22.23 12.91
N ARG A 2 -7.07 21.82 11.83
CA ARG A 2 -7.69 20.92 10.83
C ARG A 2 -7.42 19.45 11.21
N PRO A 3 -8.26 18.48 10.77
CA PRO A 3 -8.14 17.07 11.18
C PRO A 3 -6.75 16.46 10.98
N GLY A 4 -6.08 16.73 9.86
CA GLY A 4 -4.72 16.23 9.60
C GLY A 4 -3.69 16.72 10.61
N GLN A 5 -3.81 17.96 11.05
CA GLN A 5 -2.92 18.56 12.06
C GLN A 5 -3.08 17.93 13.45
N ILE A 6 -4.31 17.55 13.82
CA ILE A 6 -4.58 16.89 15.10
C ILE A 6 -3.82 15.56 15.18
N ILE A 7 -3.84 14.77 14.11
CA ILE A 7 -3.12 13.49 14.04
C ILE A 7 -1.60 13.71 14.16
N VAL A 8 -1.06 14.68 13.43
CA VAL A 8 0.37 15.02 13.50
C VAL A 8 0.79 15.42 14.91
N LEU A 9 -0.05 16.17 15.64
CA LEU A 9 0.26 16.60 17.01
C LEU A 9 0.08 15.51 18.07
N ALA A 10 -0.79 14.52 17.82
CA ALA A 10 -0.91 13.34 18.68
C ALA A 10 0.26 12.35 18.49
N THR A 11 0.91 12.37 17.32
CA THR A 11 1.94 11.40 16.93
C THR A 11 3.13 11.33 17.91
N PRO A 12 3.71 12.44 18.41
CA PRO A 12 4.79 12.39 19.41
C PRO A 12 4.39 11.69 20.71
N VAL A 13 3.13 11.81 21.15
CA VAL A 13 2.64 11.16 22.36
C VAL A 13 2.60 9.64 22.18
N PHE A 14 2.09 9.15 21.05
CA PHE A 14 2.10 7.72 20.74
C PHE A 14 3.53 7.15 20.70
N PHE A 15 4.46 7.86 20.05
CA PHE A 15 5.86 7.42 19.99
C PHE A 15 6.55 7.45 21.34
N LEU A 16 6.25 8.43 22.19
CA LEU A 16 6.76 8.46 23.56
C LEU A 16 6.26 7.24 24.36
N LEU A 17 4.96 6.92 24.27
CA LEU A 17 4.39 5.77 24.96
C LEU A 17 4.94 4.43 24.43
N ILE A 18 5.11 4.29 23.11
CA ILE A 18 5.77 3.14 22.49
C ILE A 18 7.22 3.01 23.01
N ALA A 19 7.97 4.10 23.08
CA ALA A 19 9.34 4.10 23.58
C ALA A 19 9.41 3.70 25.06
N ILE A 20 8.47 4.18 25.88
CA ILE A 20 8.36 3.79 27.30
C ILE A 20 8.03 2.30 27.41
N GLU A 21 7.03 1.80 26.67
CA GLU A 21 6.67 0.38 26.70
C GLU A 21 7.84 -0.50 26.25
N PHE A 22 8.54 -0.12 25.18
CA PHE A 22 9.72 -0.83 24.71
C PHE A 22 10.82 -0.88 25.79
N ALA A 23 11.11 0.25 26.44
CA ALA A 23 12.10 0.32 27.52
C ALA A 23 11.70 -0.56 28.73
N VAL A 24 10.42 -0.54 29.13
CA VAL A 24 9.88 -1.37 30.21
C VAL A 24 9.95 -2.86 29.86
N GLY A 25 9.54 -3.24 28.65
CA GLY A 25 9.59 -4.63 28.19
C GLY A 25 11.02 -5.17 28.16
N ARG A 26 11.98 -4.37 27.65
CA ARG A 26 13.40 -4.74 27.62
C ARG A 26 14.02 -4.80 29.01
N MET A 27 13.64 -3.92 29.93
CA MET A 27 14.06 -3.97 31.33
C MET A 27 13.55 -5.24 32.02
N ARG A 28 12.26 -5.57 31.87
CA ARG A 28 11.65 -6.78 32.46
C ARG A 28 12.24 -8.07 31.89
N ALA A 29 12.49 -8.10 30.58
CA ALA A 29 13.18 -9.21 29.93
C ALA A 29 14.58 -9.46 30.52
N ARG A 30 15.37 -8.39 30.72
CA ARG A 30 16.70 -8.48 31.36
C ARG A 30 16.65 -8.97 32.80
N ARG A 31 15.57 -8.67 33.52
CA ARG A 31 15.35 -9.11 34.92
C ARG A 31 14.71 -10.50 35.02
N GLY A 32 14.31 -11.12 33.91
CA GLY A 32 13.59 -12.40 33.92
C GLY A 32 12.15 -12.31 34.43
N THR A 33 11.58 -11.10 34.55
CA THR A 33 10.22 -10.87 35.09
C THR A 33 9.17 -10.60 34.00
N GLY A 34 9.55 -10.68 32.73
CA GLY A 34 8.68 -10.45 31.58
C GLY A 34 9.44 -10.67 30.26
N HIS A 35 8.91 -10.13 29.17
CA HIS A 35 9.52 -10.27 27.84
C HIS A 35 9.42 -9.00 26.98
N ASP A 36 10.34 -8.90 26.02
CA ASP A 36 10.34 -7.88 24.96
C ASP A 36 9.41 -8.32 23.82
N THR A 37 8.35 -7.53 23.61
CA THR A 37 7.31 -7.80 22.62
C THR A 37 7.61 -7.20 21.25
N TYR A 38 8.61 -6.33 21.13
CA TYR A 38 8.88 -5.61 19.88
C TYR A 38 9.79 -6.38 18.93
N ARG A 39 9.43 -6.35 17.65
CA ARG A 39 10.28 -6.74 16.52
C ARG A 39 10.26 -5.63 15.50
N LEU A 40 11.43 -5.27 14.95
CA LEU A 40 11.54 -4.11 14.07
C LEU A 40 10.62 -4.21 12.87
N ALA A 41 10.61 -5.36 12.19
CA ALA A 41 9.80 -5.53 10.98
C ALA A 41 8.29 -5.44 11.27
N ASP A 42 7.83 -6.09 12.35
CA ASP A 42 6.43 -6.03 12.77
C ASP A 42 6.03 -4.62 13.20
N ALA A 43 6.86 -3.92 13.99
CA ALA A 43 6.59 -2.55 14.43
C ALA A 43 6.56 -1.54 13.26
N VAL A 44 7.53 -1.64 12.33
CA VAL A 44 7.55 -0.84 11.10
C VAL A 44 6.31 -1.13 10.25
N ASN A 45 5.90 -2.38 10.12
CA ASN A 45 4.72 -2.75 9.36
C ASN A 45 3.42 -2.26 10.03
N SER A 46 3.31 -2.39 11.35
CA SER A 46 2.15 -1.95 12.14
C SER A 46 1.97 -0.43 12.08
N ILE A 47 3.03 0.34 12.35
CA ILE A 47 3.00 1.80 12.23
C ILE A 47 2.78 2.21 10.76
N GLY A 48 3.42 1.50 9.82
CA GLY A 48 3.29 1.73 8.39
C GLY A 48 1.86 1.57 7.88
N LEU A 49 1.15 0.54 8.32
CA LEU A 49 -0.27 0.36 7.98
C LEU A 49 -1.14 1.47 8.56
N GLY A 50 -0.83 1.96 9.77
CA GLY A 50 -1.44 3.17 10.33
C GLY A 50 -1.21 4.40 9.46
N MET A 51 0.03 4.62 9.02
CA MET A 51 0.37 5.71 8.11
C MET A 51 -0.44 5.59 6.81
N LEU A 52 -0.47 4.40 6.20
CA LEU A 52 -1.21 4.11 4.97
C LEU A 52 -2.71 4.35 5.14
N SER A 53 -3.29 3.97 6.28
CA SER A 53 -4.67 4.27 6.64
C SER A 53 -4.92 5.77 6.68
N GLN A 54 -4.07 6.55 7.38
CA GLN A 54 -4.29 8.01 7.51
C GLN A 54 -4.14 8.76 6.19
N ILE A 55 -3.15 8.40 5.36
CA ILE A 55 -3.01 9.01 4.03
C ILE A 55 -4.16 8.61 3.09
N SER A 56 -4.70 7.40 3.22
CA SER A 56 -5.89 6.97 2.47
C SER A 56 -7.15 7.70 2.95
N ALA A 57 -7.26 7.97 4.26
CA ALA A 57 -8.38 8.68 4.86
C ALA A 57 -8.57 10.10 4.31
N VAL A 58 -7.50 10.74 3.82
CA VAL A 58 -7.59 12.03 3.10
C VAL A 58 -8.46 11.91 1.85
N LEU A 59 -8.39 10.79 1.13
CA LEU A 59 -9.20 10.56 -0.08
C LEU A 59 -10.60 10.03 0.25
N THR A 60 -10.74 9.24 1.32
CA THR A 60 -11.99 8.57 1.68
C THR A 60 -12.80 9.31 2.74
N GLY A 61 -12.35 10.45 3.25
CA GLY A 61 -13.01 11.22 4.32
C GLY A 61 -14.46 11.60 3.99
N LEU A 62 -14.76 11.85 2.70
CA LEU A 62 -16.11 12.12 2.22
C LEU A 62 -17.07 10.93 2.43
N LEU A 63 -16.57 9.69 2.37
CA LEU A 63 -17.41 8.50 2.58
C LEU A 63 -17.88 8.38 4.02
N ARG A 64 -17.05 8.76 5.01
CA ARG A 64 -17.44 8.67 6.42
C ARG A 64 -18.13 9.93 6.90
N ILE A 65 -17.42 11.06 6.91
CA ILE A 65 -17.91 12.31 7.49
C ILE A 65 -18.89 13.01 6.54
N GLY A 66 -18.62 12.94 5.24
CA GLY A 66 -19.50 13.54 4.22
C GLY A 66 -20.88 12.88 4.19
N ILE A 67 -20.93 11.54 4.11
CA ILE A 67 -22.21 10.80 4.14
C ILE A 67 -22.94 11.04 5.46
N TYR A 68 -22.25 10.95 6.60
CA TYR A 68 -22.85 11.24 7.91
C TYR A 68 -23.48 12.63 7.94
N THR A 69 -22.76 13.65 7.47
CA THR A 69 -23.23 15.04 7.44
C THR A 69 -24.41 15.22 6.50
N ALA A 70 -24.40 14.55 5.34
CA ALA A 70 -25.51 14.58 4.39
C ALA A 70 -26.78 13.95 4.98
N VAL A 71 -26.67 12.79 5.63
CA VAL A 71 -27.78 12.11 6.31
C VAL A 71 -28.31 12.98 7.46
N TYR A 72 -27.43 13.48 8.33
CA TYR A 72 -27.81 14.42 9.40
C TYR A 72 -28.55 15.65 8.84
N SER A 73 -28.11 16.16 7.69
CA SER A 73 -28.73 17.33 7.07
C SER A 73 -30.09 17.05 6.43
N ALA A 74 -30.33 15.82 5.94
CA ALA A 74 -31.53 15.48 5.19
C ALA A 74 -32.64 14.86 6.04
N VAL A 75 -32.30 14.00 7.01
CA VAL A 75 -33.24 13.07 7.66
C VAL A 75 -33.13 13.01 9.18
N ALA A 76 -32.52 14.00 9.83
CA ALA A 76 -32.55 14.10 11.29
C ALA A 76 -34.01 14.14 11.78
N LEU A 77 -34.36 13.27 12.73
CA LEU A 77 -35.75 13.08 13.20
C LEU A 77 -36.25 14.21 14.10
N PHE A 78 -35.32 14.99 14.67
CA PHE A 78 -35.61 16.12 15.54
C PHE A 78 -35.19 17.43 14.86
N PRO A 79 -35.85 18.58 15.19
CA PRO A 79 -35.39 19.89 14.74
C PRO A 79 -33.91 20.07 15.10
N LYS A 80 -33.09 20.43 14.11
CA LYS A 80 -31.62 20.42 14.23
C LYS A 80 -31.13 21.33 15.35
N GLU A 81 -31.81 22.45 15.54
CA GLU A 81 -31.49 23.44 16.57
C GLU A 81 -31.72 22.84 17.96
N ALA A 82 -32.89 22.24 18.19
CA ALA A 82 -33.22 21.59 19.47
C ALA A 82 -32.36 20.35 19.75
N ALA A 83 -32.08 19.54 18.72
CA ALA A 83 -31.18 18.40 18.84
C ALA A 83 -29.76 18.86 19.19
N SER A 84 -29.26 19.89 18.50
CA SER A 84 -27.92 20.44 18.76
C SER A 84 -27.83 21.04 20.17
N GLU A 85 -28.84 21.74 20.65
CA GLU A 85 -28.90 22.25 22.02
C GLU A 85 -28.76 21.11 23.04
N PHE A 86 -29.53 20.03 22.87
CA PHE A 86 -29.43 18.85 23.73
C PHE A 86 -28.04 18.19 23.68
N TRP A 87 -27.54 17.86 22.48
CA TRP A 87 -26.30 17.10 22.30
C TRP A 87 -25.04 17.89 22.70
N THR A 88 -25.12 19.22 22.82
CA THR A 88 -23.99 20.05 23.25
C THR A 88 -23.95 20.31 24.76
N THR A 89 -24.95 19.86 25.52
CA THR A 89 -24.88 19.82 26.98
C THR A 89 -23.87 18.78 27.48
N TRP A 90 -23.38 18.91 28.72
CA TRP A 90 -22.40 17.96 29.27
C TRP A 90 -22.92 16.51 29.32
N TYR A 91 -24.21 16.30 29.61
CA TYR A 91 -24.83 14.97 29.61
C TYR A 91 -25.14 14.49 28.19
N GLY A 92 -25.45 15.40 27.25
CA GLY A 92 -25.55 15.10 25.83
C GLY A 92 -24.23 14.57 25.26
N TRP A 93 -23.10 15.18 25.60
CA TRP A 93 -21.76 14.70 25.24
C TRP A 93 -21.47 13.31 25.78
N LEU A 94 -21.80 13.04 27.05
CA LEU A 94 -21.63 11.70 27.65
C LEU A 94 -22.52 10.67 26.96
N LEU A 95 -23.79 10.99 26.70
CA LEU A 95 -24.70 10.11 25.99
C LEU A 95 -24.23 9.85 24.56
N ALA A 96 -23.70 10.85 23.87
CA ALA A 96 -23.14 10.71 22.52
C ALA A 96 -21.92 9.79 22.52
N LEU A 97 -21.06 9.85 23.54
CA LEU A 97 -19.92 8.94 23.69
C LEU A 97 -20.38 7.49 23.92
N VAL A 98 -21.35 7.28 24.81
CA VAL A 98 -21.92 5.95 25.06
C VAL A 98 -22.63 5.40 23.80
N PHE A 99 -23.35 6.26 23.08
CA PHE A 99 -24.02 5.87 21.83
C PHE A 99 -23.01 5.54 20.73
N TYR A 100 -21.93 6.32 20.60
CA TYR A 100 -20.84 6.01 19.69
C TYR A 100 -20.18 4.66 20.01
N ASP A 101 -19.89 4.40 21.28
CA ASP A 101 -19.28 3.14 21.74
C ASP A 101 -20.20 1.93 21.48
N LEU A 102 -21.52 2.09 21.63
CA LEU A 102 -22.50 1.08 21.22
C LEU A 102 -22.50 0.84 19.70
N CYS A 103 -22.47 1.90 18.89
CA CYS A 103 -22.34 1.79 17.44
C CYS A 103 -21.02 1.10 17.05
N TYR A 104 -19.93 1.43 17.75
CA TYR A 104 -18.63 0.79 17.57
C TYR A 104 -18.69 -0.70 17.88
N TYR A 105 -19.30 -1.12 18.99
CA TYR A 105 -19.48 -2.54 19.32
C TYR A 105 -20.10 -3.33 18.16
N TRP A 106 -21.16 -2.82 17.54
CA TRP A 106 -21.81 -3.49 16.40
C TRP A 106 -20.94 -3.48 15.13
N LEU A 107 -20.27 -2.37 14.83
CA LEU A 107 -19.31 -2.32 13.72
C LEU A 107 -18.19 -3.34 13.94
N HIS A 108 -17.65 -3.40 15.14
CA HIS A 108 -16.52 -4.25 15.50
C HIS A 108 -16.91 -5.73 15.46
N ARG A 109 -18.04 -6.09 16.09
CA ARG A 109 -18.62 -7.43 16.01
C ARG A 109 -18.89 -7.88 14.58
N MET A 110 -19.50 -7.03 13.75
CA MET A 110 -19.73 -7.35 12.34
C MET A 110 -18.42 -7.46 11.55
N GLY A 111 -17.37 -6.75 11.97
CA GLY A 111 -15.99 -6.93 11.51
C GLY A 111 -15.45 -8.34 11.75
N HIS A 112 -15.99 -9.10 12.68
CA HIS A 112 -15.60 -10.50 12.92
C HIS A 112 -16.63 -11.51 12.41
N GLU A 113 -17.91 -11.15 12.31
CA GLU A 113 -18.99 -12.07 11.90
C GLU A 113 -19.34 -12.00 10.39
N SER A 114 -18.77 -11.06 9.63
CA SER A 114 -18.99 -10.93 8.18
C SER A 114 -17.66 -10.87 7.42
N ALA A 115 -17.47 -11.74 6.43
CA ALA A 115 -16.20 -11.88 5.72
C ALA A 115 -15.71 -10.58 5.03
N VAL A 116 -16.62 -9.79 4.46
CA VAL A 116 -16.25 -8.51 3.81
C VAL A 116 -15.85 -7.44 4.83
N LEU A 117 -16.50 -7.41 6.01
CA LEU A 117 -16.13 -6.48 7.08
C LEU A 117 -14.88 -6.96 7.83
N TRP A 118 -14.65 -8.27 7.90
CA TRP A 118 -13.39 -8.86 8.32
C TRP A 118 -12.25 -8.49 7.38
N ALA A 119 -12.45 -8.52 6.06
CA ALA A 119 -11.45 -8.02 5.13
C ALA A 119 -11.10 -6.54 5.39
N ALA A 120 -12.05 -5.75 5.90
CA ALA A 120 -11.87 -4.38 6.34
C ALA A 120 -11.41 -4.21 7.79
N HIS A 121 -11.06 -5.28 8.51
CA HIS A 121 -10.70 -5.22 9.93
C HIS A 121 -9.46 -6.08 10.27
N VAL A 122 -9.29 -7.21 9.59
CA VAL A 122 -8.21 -8.20 9.73
C VAL A 122 -6.81 -7.60 9.82
N VAL A 123 -6.57 -6.49 9.12
CA VAL A 123 -5.29 -5.76 9.16
C VAL A 123 -4.88 -5.50 10.60
N HIS A 124 -5.82 -5.10 11.45
CA HIS A 124 -5.59 -4.86 12.88
C HIS A 124 -5.12 -6.10 13.65
N HIS A 125 -5.65 -7.28 13.30
CA HIS A 125 -5.35 -8.55 13.94
C HIS A 125 -4.12 -9.29 13.39
N GLN A 126 -3.57 -8.87 12.24
CA GLN A 126 -2.49 -9.59 11.57
C GLN A 126 -1.16 -9.63 12.32
N SER A 127 -0.89 -8.70 13.25
CA SER A 127 0.37 -8.68 13.99
C SER A 127 0.48 -9.90 14.92
N GLN A 128 1.65 -10.53 14.92
CA GLN A 128 1.95 -11.69 15.78
C GLN A 128 2.68 -11.28 17.08
N HIS A 129 2.82 -9.96 17.28
CA HIS A 129 3.47 -9.30 18.40
C HIS A 129 2.53 -8.26 18.99
N TYR A 130 2.08 -8.44 20.23
CA TYR A 130 1.07 -7.56 20.80
C TYR A 130 1.71 -6.47 21.68
N ASN A 131 1.64 -5.23 21.22
CA ASN A 131 2.24 -4.06 21.88
C ASN A 131 1.59 -2.76 21.34
N LEU A 132 2.01 -1.60 21.84
CA LEU A 132 1.37 -0.33 21.48
C LEU A 132 1.50 0.04 19.99
N SER A 133 2.47 -0.52 19.26
CA SER A 133 2.51 -0.35 17.80
C SER A 133 1.36 -1.07 17.08
N THR A 134 0.84 -2.17 17.66
CA THR A 134 -0.33 -2.90 17.15
C THR A 134 -1.57 -2.02 17.11
N ALA A 135 -1.73 -1.09 18.07
CA ALA A 135 -2.83 -0.12 18.06
C ALA A 135 -2.85 0.73 16.78
N LEU A 136 -1.66 1.03 16.24
CA LEU A 136 -1.49 1.83 15.03
C LEU A 136 -1.68 1.01 13.76
N ARG A 137 -1.78 -0.32 13.85
CA ARG A 137 -2.02 -1.19 12.69
C ARG A 137 -3.48 -1.08 12.23
N GLN A 138 -3.76 -0.13 11.35
CA GLN A 138 -5.11 0.19 10.87
C GLN A 138 -5.29 -0.16 9.38
N THR A 139 -6.51 -0.54 9.00
CA THR A 139 -6.87 -0.82 7.59
C THR A 139 -7.11 0.47 6.80
N SER A 140 -6.87 0.43 5.49
CA SER A 140 -7.25 1.52 4.57
C SER A 140 -8.67 1.37 4.01
N SER A 141 -9.37 0.27 4.27
CA SER A 141 -10.66 -0.05 3.64
C SER A 141 -11.89 0.14 4.54
N GLY A 142 -11.70 0.45 5.83
CA GLY A 142 -12.80 0.59 6.80
C GLY A 142 -13.83 1.68 6.44
N ALA A 143 -13.40 2.73 5.73
CA ALA A 143 -14.27 3.83 5.31
C ALA A 143 -15.33 3.43 4.26
N LEU A 144 -15.19 2.27 3.60
CA LEU A 144 -16.10 1.86 2.53
C LEU A 144 -17.50 1.50 3.04
N LEU A 145 -17.59 0.80 4.18
CA LEU A 145 -18.84 0.28 4.73
C LEU A 145 -19.07 0.65 6.21
N GLY A 146 -18.04 1.07 6.94
CA GLY A 146 -18.16 1.32 8.38
C GLY A 146 -19.10 2.48 8.75
N TRP A 147 -19.33 3.43 7.83
CA TRP A 147 -20.22 4.58 8.06
C TRP A 147 -21.68 4.18 8.31
N ILE A 148 -22.12 3.01 7.82
CA ILE A 148 -23.49 2.51 7.96
C ILE A 148 -23.88 2.38 9.44
N PHE A 149 -22.95 1.92 10.27
CA PHE A 149 -23.17 1.66 11.70
C PHE A 149 -23.34 2.94 12.53
N TYR A 150 -22.90 4.08 12.00
CA TYR A 150 -23.00 5.38 12.66
C TYR A 150 -24.19 6.22 12.19
N LEU A 151 -24.91 5.80 11.14
CA LEU A 151 -26.13 6.49 10.69
C LEU A 151 -27.21 6.64 11.76
N PRO A 152 -27.41 5.67 12.69
CA PRO A 152 -28.36 5.86 13.80
C PRO A 152 -28.09 7.13 14.61
N MET A 153 -26.83 7.54 14.78
CA MET A 153 -26.48 8.79 15.47
C MET A 153 -26.89 10.02 14.67
N ALA A 154 -26.69 10.00 13.34
CA ALA A 154 -27.13 11.07 12.46
C ALA A 154 -28.66 11.23 12.48
N LEU A 155 -29.40 10.11 12.47
CA LEU A 155 -30.86 10.09 12.58
C LEU A 155 -31.36 10.63 13.92
N ALA A 156 -30.65 10.32 15.02
CA ALA A 156 -30.90 10.87 16.34
C ALA A 156 -30.50 12.35 16.50
N GLY A 157 -29.97 12.97 15.44
CA GLY A 157 -29.62 14.38 15.43
C GLY A 157 -28.31 14.72 16.14
N VAL A 158 -27.40 13.77 16.32
CA VAL A 158 -26.07 14.06 16.90
C VAL A 158 -25.27 14.92 15.91
N PRO A 159 -24.89 16.16 16.28
CA PRO A 159 -24.19 17.06 15.36
C PRO A 159 -22.87 16.48 14.86
N PRO A 160 -22.46 16.72 13.59
CA PRO A 160 -21.21 16.19 13.05
C PRO A 160 -19.95 16.51 13.87
N LEU A 161 -19.89 17.69 14.49
CA LEU A 161 -18.80 18.06 15.38
C LEU A 161 -18.75 17.15 16.62
N VAL A 162 -19.90 16.92 17.26
CA VAL A 162 -20.02 16.01 18.41
C VAL A 162 -19.59 14.61 18.01
N PHE A 163 -20.11 14.10 16.89
CA PHE A 163 -19.75 12.80 16.32
C PHE A 163 -18.23 12.64 16.11
N VAL A 164 -17.56 13.61 15.47
CA VAL A 164 -16.12 13.55 15.21
C VAL A 164 -15.31 13.58 16.51
N VAL A 165 -15.71 14.39 17.49
CA VAL A 165 -15.00 14.49 18.77
C VAL A 165 -15.16 13.21 19.60
N VAL A 166 -16.36 12.65 19.72
CA VAL A 166 -16.55 11.38 20.46
C VAL A 166 -15.86 10.21 19.74
N ALA A 167 -15.84 10.21 18.40
CA ALA A 167 -15.08 9.25 17.61
C ALA A 167 -13.57 9.33 17.90
N LEU A 168 -13.04 10.54 18.08
CA LEU A 168 -11.63 10.74 18.44
C LEU A 168 -11.34 10.29 19.87
N ILE A 169 -12.22 10.56 20.83
CA ILE A 169 -12.09 10.10 22.22
C ILE A 169 -12.04 8.57 22.27
N ASP A 170 -12.97 7.91 21.58
CA ASP A 170 -13.02 6.45 21.45
C ASP A 170 -11.73 5.89 20.82
N LEU A 171 -11.29 6.44 19.69
CA LEU A 171 -10.05 6.04 19.04
C LEU A 171 -8.82 6.18 19.96
N LEU A 172 -8.72 7.29 20.70
CA LEU A 172 -7.60 7.54 21.63
C LEU A 172 -7.63 6.59 22.82
N TYR A 173 -8.82 6.27 23.35
CA TYR A 173 -8.96 5.27 24.40
C TYR A 173 -8.45 3.91 23.95
N GLN A 174 -8.78 3.50 22.73
CA GLN A 174 -8.38 2.19 22.20
C GLN A 174 -6.86 2.04 22.00
N PHE A 175 -6.06 3.10 22.09
CA PHE A 175 -4.60 2.99 21.95
C PHE A 175 -3.95 2.20 23.10
N TRP A 176 -4.21 2.57 24.35
CA TRP A 176 -3.44 2.08 25.51
C TRP A 176 -3.75 0.63 25.89
N VAL A 177 -4.88 0.07 25.41
CA VAL A 177 -5.27 -1.33 25.67
C VAL A 177 -4.42 -2.34 24.88
N HIS A 178 -3.58 -1.89 23.95
CA HIS A 178 -2.69 -2.74 23.16
C HIS A 178 -1.36 -2.99 23.87
N THR A 179 -1.37 -3.76 24.95
CA THR A 179 -0.12 -4.09 25.65
C THR A 179 -0.18 -5.44 26.36
N GLU A 180 0.95 -6.14 26.39
CA GLU A 180 1.17 -7.31 27.27
C GLU A 180 1.79 -6.89 28.63
N GLN A 181 2.19 -5.62 28.80
CA GLN A 181 2.90 -5.16 30.00
C GLN A 181 1.97 -4.88 31.20
N VAL A 182 0.67 -4.79 30.97
CA VAL A 182 -0.36 -4.56 32.00
C VAL A 182 -1.23 -5.81 32.11
N GLY A 183 -1.25 -6.44 33.29
CA GLY A 183 -2.06 -7.63 33.57
C GLY A 183 -3.56 -7.31 33.72
N LYS A 184 -4.27 -8.13 34.50
CA LYS A 184 -5.66 -7.87 34.89
C LYS A 184 -5.75 -6.67 35.83
N LEU A 185 -6.79 -5.85 35.67
CA LEU A 185 -7.07 -4.67 36.50
C LEU A 185 -8.28 -4.87 37.43
N GLY A 186 -8.87 -6.07 37.44
CA GLY A 186 -9.86 -6.49 38.43
C GLY A 186 -11.22 -5.84 38.17
N TRP A 187 -11.58 -4.82 38.96
CA TRP A 187 -12.88 -4.14 38.82
C TRP A 187 -13.01 -3.43 37.47
N PHE A 188 -11.89 -2.90 36.93
CA PHE A 188 -11.88 -2.16 35.68
C PHE A 188 -12.24 -3.07 34.49
N ASP A 189 -11.69 -4.28 34.43
CA ASP A 189 -11.96 -5.32 33.41
C ASP A 189 -13.45 -5.74 33.35
N ARG A 190 -14.26 -5.33 34.34
CA ARG A 190 -15.68 -5.63 34.40
C ARG A 190 -16.54 -4.62 33.67
N TRP A 191 -16.10 -3.36 33.61
CA TRP A 191 -16.88 -2.23 33.08
C TRP A 191 -16.27 -1.64 31.83
N PHE A 192 -14.94 -1.56 31.78
CA PHE A 192 -14.19 -0.94 30.71
C PHE A 192 -13.34 -1.97 29.97
N CYS A 193 -13.12 -1.75 28.67
CA CYS A 193 -12.20 -2.55 27.90
C CYS A 193 -10.79 -2.29 28.40
N SER A 194 -10.19 -3.31 29.02
CA SER A 194 -8.83 -3.24 29.53
C SER A 194 -7.83 -3.94 28.60
N PRO A 195 -6.51 -3.81 28.84
CA PRO A 195 -5.52 -4.60 28.12
C PRO A 195 -5.79 -6.10 28.18
N SER A 196 -6.32 -6.62 29.30
CA SER A 196 -6.68 -8.04 29.42
C SER A 196 -7.85 -8.42 28.52
N ASN A 197 -8.90 -7.60 28.47
CA ASN A 197 -10.04 -7.85 27.59
C ASN A 197 -9.62 -7.80 26.12
N HIS A 198 -8.79 -6.82 25.75
CA HIS A 198 -8.38 -6.62 24.36
C HIS A 198 -7.33 -7.65 23.89
N ARG A 199 -6.48 -8.18 24.79
CA ARG A 199 -5.61 -9.32 24.47
C ARG A 199 -6.40 -10.56 24.07
N VAL A 200 -7.48 -10.88 24.79
CA VAL A 200 -8.40 -11.98 24.44
C VAL A 200 -9.00 -11.73 23.06
N HIS A 201 -9.45 -10.51 22.80
CA HIS A 201 -10.01 -10.14 21.50
C HIS A 201 -9.02 -10.37 20.34
N HIS A 202 -7.74 -10.06 20.54
CA HIS A 202 -6.70 -10.25 19.52
C HIS A 202 -6.16 -11.67 19.39
N ALA A 203 -6.58 -12.59 20.26
CA ALA A 203 -6.03 -13.92 20.31
C ALA A 203 -6.70 -14.89 19.33
N VAL A 204 -5.92 -15.84 18.81
CA VAL A 204 -6.41 -16.90 17.91
C VAL A 204 -6.74 -18.21 18.63
N ASN A 205 -6.63 -18.25 19.96
CA ASN A 205 -7.04 -19.40 20.80
C ASN A 205 -8.51 -19.74 20.55
N ASP A 206 -8.85 -21.04 20.51
CA ASP A 206 -10.24 -21.49 20.24
C ASP A 206 -11.26 -20.90 21.21
N THR A 207 -10.90 -20.74 22.49
CA THR A 207 -11.77 -20.19 23.54
C THR A 207 -11.99 -18.68 23.43
N TYR A 208 -11.13 -17.98 22.67
CA TYR A 208 -11.08 -16.52 22.58
C TYR A 208 -11.61 -15.96 21.26
N LEU A 209 -11.83 -16.81 20.25
CA LEU A 209 -12.40 -16.38 18.98
C LEU A 209 -13.75 -15.70 19.16
N ASP A 210 -13.92 -14.60 18.43
CA ASP A 210 -15.19 -13.88 18.35
C ASP A 210 -15.69 -13.42 19.73
N ARG A 211 -14.78 -12.85 20.53
CA ARG A 211 -15.05 -12.34 21.89
C ARG A 211 -14.54 -10.91 22.08
N ASN A 212 -15.11 -10.22 23.08
CA ASN A 212 -14.67 -8.93 23.60
C ASN A 212 -14.57 -7.81 22.54
N TYR A 213 -15.68 -7.43 21.92
CA TYR A 213 -15.75 -6.41 20.88
C TYR A 213 -15.84 -4.96 21.38
N GLY A 214 -16.04 -4.73 22.69
CA GLY A 214 -16.19 -3.38 23.26
C GLY A 214 -14.96 -2.49 23.01
N GLY A 215 -15.21 -1.22 22.64
CA GLY A 215 -14.15 -0.23 22.42
C GLY A 215 -13.68 0.41 23.72
N ILE A 216 -14.54 1.20 24.35
CA ILE A 216 -14.35 1.76 25.69
C ILE A 216 -15.02 0.87 26.74
N LEU A 217 -16.27 0.47 26.54
CA LEU A 217 -17.04 -0.30 27.53
C LEU A 217 -17.08 -1.77 27.14
N ILE A 218 -16.72 -2.64 28.08
CA ILE A 218 -16.87 -4.11 27.94
C ILE A 218 -18.30 -4.58 28.27
N VAL A 219 -19.15 -3.66 28.72
CA VAL A 219 -20.53 -3.93 29.14
C VAL A 219 -21.35 -4.51 27.99
N TRP A 220 -21.13 -4.06 26.76
CA TRP A 220 -21.84 -4.59 25.58
C TRP A 220 -21.59 -6.08 25.39
N ASP A 221 -20.34 -6.53 25.57
CA ASP A 221 -20.02 -7.95 25.49
C ASP A 221 -20.72 -8.80 26.54
N ARG A 222 -20.95 -8.23 27.72
CA ARG A 222 -21.72 -8.91 28.78
C ARG A 222 -23.21 -8.96 28.43
N MET A 223 -23.76 -7.85 27.94
CA MET A 223 -25.17 -7.75 27.54
C MET A 223 -25.51 -8.66 26.36
N PHE A 224 -24.62 -8.76 25.37
CA PHE A 224 -24.84 -9.51 24.14
C PHE A 224 -24.15 -10.89 24.11
N GLY A 225 -23.57 -11.32 25.24
CA GLY A 225 -23.05 -12.68 25.42
C GLY A 225 -21.74 -13.00 24.69
N THR A 226 -20.92 -12.00 24.41
CA THR A 226 -19.62 -12.13 23.71
C THR A 226 -18.42 -11.93 24.65
N PHE A 227 -18.65 -11.76 25.95
CA PHE A 227 -17.58 -11.59 26.94
C PHE A 227 -16.81 -12.88 27.21
N ARG A 228 -15.48 -12.79 27.25
CA ARG A 228 -14.59 -13.85 27.70
C ARG A 228 -13.44 -13.29 28.53
N GLU A 229 -13.19 -13.93 29.68
CA GLU A 229 -12.05 -13.57 30.53
C GLU A 229 -10.75 -14.19 30.01
N GLU A 230 -9.63 -13.49 30.23
CA GLU A 230 -8.29 -14.02 29.94
C GLU A 230 -7.89 -15.06 31.00
N ASP A 231 -8.01 -16.35 30.69
CA ASP A 231 -7.66 -17.47 31.59
C ASP A 231 -6.52 -18.37 31.07
N GLU A 232 -6.17 -18.24 29.81
CA GLU A 232 -5.06 -18.88 29.10
C GLU A 232 -4.13 -17.85 28.42
N ARG A 233 -2.90 -18.26 28.15
CA ARG A 233 -1.93 -17.44 27.40
C ARG A 233 -2.43 -17.18 25.98
N CYS A 234 -2.50 -15.91 25.61
CA CYS A 234 -2.89 -15.47 24.27
C CYS A 234 -1.83 -15.83 23.21
N VAL A 235 -2.29 -16.31 22.05
CA VAL A 235 -1.50 -16.45 20.82
C VAL A 235 -2.05 -15.47 19.80
N TYR A 236 -1.20 -14.66 19.17
CA TYR A 236 -1.61 -13.55 18.29
C TYR A 236 -1.40 -13.83 16.81
N GLY A 237 -2.05 -13.01 15.97
CA GLY A 237 -2.03 -13.09 14.52
C GLY A 237 -3.42 -13.44 13.98
N THR A 238 -3.45 -14.14 12.86
CA THR A 238 -4.70 -14.59 12.21
C THR A 238 -4.60 -16.06 11.87
N ARG A 239 -5.74 -16.77 11.89
CA ARG A 239 -5.77 -18.21 11.54
C ARG A 239 -5.37 -18.48 10.08
N GLY A 240 -5.65 -17.54 9.20
CA GLY A 240 -5.08 -17.49 7.85
C GLY A 240 -3.90 -16.51 7.83
N GLU A 241 -2.71 -16.99 8.22
CA GLU A 241 -1.54 -16.13 8.40
C GLU A 241 -1.18 -15.33 7.13
N LEU A 242 -0.92 -14.02 7.29
CA LEU A 242 -0.53 -13.11 6.21
C LEU A 242 0.82 -13.49 5.56
N LYS A 243 1.82 -13.87 6.37
CA LYS A 243 3.20 -14.19 5.96
C LYS A 243 3.83 -13.16 5.01
N SER A 244 3.67 -11.87 5.32
CA SER A 244 4.17 -10.78 4.48
C SER A 244 4.31 -9.49 5.25
N TRP A 245 5.33 -8.70 4.90
CA TRP A 245 5.48 -7.29 5.31
C TRP A 245 5.00 -6.29 4.25
N ASP A 246 4.34 -6.77 3.19
CA ASP A 246 3.78 -5.92 2.14
C ASP A 246 2.48 -5.25 2.63
N PRO A 247 2.45 -3.91 2.79
CA PRO A 247 1.29 -3.20 3.33
C PRO A 247 0.08 -3.19 2.39
N LEU A 248 0.31 -3.32 1.08
CA LEU A 248 -0.77 -3.43 0.09
C LEU A 248 -1.37 -4.82 0.13
N TRP A 249 -0.53 -5.86 0.20
CA TRP A 249 -1.00 -7.22 0.32
C TRP A 249 -1.76 -7.45 1.63
N ALA A 250 -1.31 -6.85 2.74
CA ALA A 250 -2.00 -6.90 4.03
C ALA A 250 -3.46 -6.43 3.95
N ASN A 251 -3.74 -5.41 3.13
CA ASN A 251 -5.10 -4.91 2.89
C ASN A 251 -5.87 -5.69 1.81
N ALA A 252 -5.20 -6.43 0.93
CA ALA A 252 -5.81 -7.04 -0.26
C ALA A 252 -6.06 -8.55 -0.15
N GLU A 253 -5.29 -9.28 0.67
CA GLU A 253 -5.24 -10.74 0.65
C GLU A 253 -6.59 -11.41 0.97
N VAL A 254 -7.33 -10.90 1.96
CA VAL A 254 -8.64 -11.45 2.31
C VAL A 254 -9.65 -11.18 1.19
N TYR A 255 -9.71 -9.95 0.66
CA TYR A 255 -10.58 -9.63 -0.48
C TYR A 255 -10.27 -10.52 -1.69
N TRP A 256 -8.99 -10.80 -1.95
CA TRP A 256 -8.57 -11.68 -3.03
C TRP A 256 -8.97 -13.13 -2.78
N ALA A 257 -8.86 -13.63 -1.55
CA ALA A 257 -9.32 -14.96 -1.19
C ALA A 257 -10.84 -15.10 -1.36
N LEU A 258 -11.62 -14.10 -0.95
CA LEU A 258 -13.07 -14.04 -1.14
C LEU A 258 -13.45 -13.98 -2.63
N ALA A 259 -12.75 -13.15 -3.41
CA ALA A 259 -12.97 -13.06 -4.86
C ALA A 259 -12.68 -14.40 -5.56
N LYS A 260 -11.63 -15.12 -5.16
CA LYS A 260 -11.33 -16.47 -5.67
C LYS A 260 -12.41 -17.48 -5.32
N ASP A 261 -12.85 -17.52 -4.06
CA ASP A 261 -13.90 -18.45 -3.63
C ASP A 261 -15.23 -18.13 -4.33
N SER A 262 -15.57 -16.85 -4.47
CA SER A 262 -16.71 -16.38 -5.25
C SER A 262 -16.61 -16.75 -6.74
N TRP A 263 -15.44 -16.59 -7.37
CA TRP A 263 -15.23 -16.98 -8.76
C TRP A 263 -15.44 -18.49 -8.98
N HIS A 264 -14.90 -19.32 -8.09
CA HIS A 264 -14.98 -20.77 -8.21
C HIS A 264 -16.32 -21.39 -7.83
N ALA A 265 -17.13 -20.70 -7.03
CA ALA A 265 -18.45 -21.18 -6.64
C ALA A 265 -19.36 -21.37 -7.85
N ARG A 266 -20.02 -22.53 -7.93
CA ARG A 266 -20.97 -22.85 -9.02
C ARG A 266 -22.30 -22.11 -8.89
N SER A 267 -22.78 -21.89 -7.66
CA SER A 267 -24.05 -21.22 -7.39
C SER A 267 -23.87 -19.70 -7.30
N TRP A 268 -24.69 -18.93 -8.03
CA TRP A 268 -24.74 -17.47 -7.93
C TRP A 268 -25.03 -16.96 -6.52
N ALA A 269 -25.86 -17.67 -5.75
CA ALA A 269 -26.13 -17.32 -4.37
C ALA A 269 -24.87 -17.46 -3.51
N ASP A 270 -24.07 -18.49 -3.74
CA ASP A 270 -22.82 -18.72 -3.01
C ASP A 270 -21.73 -17.73 -3.44
N LYS A 271 -21.74 -17.27 -4.70
CA LYS A 271 -20.88 -16.15 -5.13
C LYS A 271 -21.08 -14.90 -4.27
N LEU A 272 -22.32 -14.63 -3.83
CA LEU A 272 -22.63 -13.52 -2.92
C LEU A 272 -22.40 -13.88 -1.45
N ARG A 273 -22.85 -15.06 -1.00
CA ARG A 273 -22.74 -15.48 0.42
C ARG A 273 -21.30 -15.52 0.91
N VAL A 274 -20.31 -15.81 0.05
CA VAL A 274 -18.88 -15.77 0.42
C VAL A 274 -18.50 -14.45 1.09
N TRP A 275 -19.10 -13.34 0.67
CA TRP A 275 -18.79 -12.01 1.20
C TRP A 275 -19.51 -11.69 2.51
N LEU A 276 -20.66 -12.32 2.77
CA LEU A 276 -21.57 -11.94 3.87
C LEU A 276 -21.58 -12.96 5.02
N LYS A 277 -21.19 -14.20 4.76
CA LYS A 277 -21.07 -15.25 5.78
C LYS A 277 -19.85 -15.00 6.69
N PRO A 278 -19.79 -15.63 7.87
CA PRO A 278 -18.65 -15.50 8.77
C PRO A 278 -17.32 -15.85 8.11
N PRO A 279 -16.21 -15.22 8.53
CA PRO A 279 -14.86 -15.58 8.09
C PRO A 279 -14.61 -17.08 8.23
N GLY A 280 -14.03 -17.68 7.19
CA GLY A 280 -13.77 -19.12 7.13
C GLY A 280 -14.90 -19.95 6.51
N TRP A 281 -16.14 -19.43 6.39
CA TRP A 281 -17.18 -20.09 5.60
C TRP A 281 -16.79 -20.16 4.13
N ARG A 282 -17.00 -21.31 3.49
CA ARG A 282 -16.78 -21.50 2.04
C ARG A 282 -17.91 -22.33 1.44
N PRO A 283 -18.27 -22.11 0.17
CA PRO A 283 -19.23 -22.95 -0.55
C PRO A 283 -18.74 -24.40 -0.57
N ALA A 284 -19.65 -25.36 -0.40
CA ALA A 284 -19.29 -26.77 -0.25
C ALA A 284 -18.53 -27.32 -1.48
N ASP A 285 -18.92 -26.90 -2.69
CA ASP A 285 -18.25 -27.28 -3.93
C ASP A 285 -16.82 -26.72 -4.02
N VAL A 286 -16.62 -25.49 -3.55
CA VAL A 286 -15.30 -24.84 -3.50
C VAL A 286 -14.43 -25.49 -2.43
N ALA A 287 -14.97 -25.76 -1.24
CA ALA A 287 -14.25 -26.42 -0.16
C ALA A 287 -13.80 -27.83 -0.55
N ALA A 288 -14.63 -28.59 -1.27
CA ALA A 288 -14.29 -29.93 -1.75
C ALA A 288 -13.22 -29.92 -2.84
N ARG A 289 -13.28 -28.96 -3.79
CA ARG A 289 -12.34 -28.88 -4.92
C ARG A 289 -11.01 -28.21 -4.58
N PHE A 290 -11.03 -27.31 -3.59
CA PHE A 290 -9.88 -26.50 -3.18
C PHE A 290 -9.77 -26.49 -1.65
N PRO A 291 -9.51 -27.63 -0.99
CA PRO A 291 -9.47 -27.71 0.47
C PRO A 291 -8.39 -26.80 1.06
N LYS A 292 -8.69 -26.19 2.22
CA LYS A 292 -7.73 -25.43 3.03
C LYS A 292 -7.38 -26.28 4.27
N PRO A 293 -6.11 -26.26 4.73
CA PRO A 293 -5.73 -26.97 5.95
C PRO A 293 -6.49 -26.40 7.15
N ALA A 294 -6.84 -27.26 8.10
CA ALA A 294 -7.39 -26.83 9.38
C ALA A 294 -6.34 -26.02 10.16
N PHE A 295 -6.80 -25.02 10.91
CA PHE A 295 -5.93 -24.28 11.82
C PHE A 295 -5.50 -25.18 12.98
N ASP A 296 -4.22 -25.08 13.35
CA ASP A 296 -3.61 -25.85 14.43
C ASP A 296 -2.71 -24.91 15.22
N ILE A 297 -3.15 -24.55 16.43
CA ILE A 297 -2.45 -23.56 17.27
C ILE A 297 -1.03 -24.01 17.63
N ALA A 298 -0.78 -25.32 17.71
CA ALA A 298 0.53 -25.87 18.03
C ALA A 298 1.55 -25.69 16.88
N LYS A 299 1.07 -25.41 15.67
CA LYS A 299 1.90 -25.18 14.48
C LYS A 299 2.10 -23.70 14.15
N VAL A 300 1.54 -22.79 14.95
CA VAL A 300 1.69 -21.34 14.71
C VAL A 300 3.16 -20.96 14.89
N THR A 301 3.73 -20.40 13.83
CA THR A 301 5.10 -19.88 13.83
C THR A 301 5.09 -18.43 13.42
N ARG A 302 5.81 -17.59 14.16
CA ARG A 302 5.92 -16.17 13.82
C ARG A 302 6.67 -16.00 12.50
N TYR A 303 6.12 -15.16 11.63
CA TYR A 303 6.75 -14.76 10.38
C TYR A 303 7.85 -13.75 10.70
N GLU A 304 9.09 -14.21 10.74
CA GLU A 304 10.26 -13.37 11.03
C GLU A 304 11.38 -13.67 10.03
N PRO A 305 11.31 -13.15 8.79
CA PRO A 305 12.39 -13.27 7.82
C PRO A 305 13.70 -12.72 8.38
N VAL A 306 14.78 -13.51 8.27
CA VAL A 306 16.11 -13.09 8.75
C VAL A 306 16.72 -12.12 7.74
N VAL A 307 16.97 -10.89 8.18
CA VAL A 307 17.70 -9.87 7.42
C VAL A 307 18.86 -9.31 8.25
N SER A 308 19.94 -8.89 7.57
CA SER A 308 21.15 -8.41 8.24
C SER A 308 20.88 -7.13 9.05
N HIS A 309 21.69 -6.89 10.08
CA HIS A 309 21.61 -5.67 10.88
C HIS A 309 21.73 -4.39 10.04
N GLY A 310 22.54 -4.41 8.97
CA GLY A 310 22.65 -3.27 8.04
C GLY A 310 21.34 -2.99 7.30
N VAL A 311 20.60 -4.02 6.89
CA VAL A 311 19.28 -3.87 6.28
C VAL A 311 18.25 -3.36 7.29
N GLN A 312 18.28 -3.87 8.51
CA GLN A 312 17.40 -3.40 9.59
C GLN A 312 17.63 -1.91 9.89
N TRP A 313 18.88 -1.49 10.00
CA TRP A 313 19.24 -0.09 10.23
C TRP A 313 18.81 0.80 9.07
N PHE A 314 19.10 0.39 7.83
CA PHE A 314 18.66 1.09 6.62
C PHE A 314 17.13 1.26 6.60
N ALA A 315 16.38 0.19 6.82
CA ALA A 315 14.91 0.22 6.81
C ALA A 315 14.37 1.13 7.93
N GLY A 316 14.98 1.09 9.13
CA GLY A 316 14.60 1.98 10.23
C GLY A 316 14.82 3.46 9.90
N VAL A 317 15.97 3.82 9.33
CA VAL A 317 16.25 5.21 8.90
C VAL A 317 15.28 5.65 7.80
N GLN A 318 15.07 4.83 6.77
CA GLN A 318 14.12 5.16 5.70
C GLN A 318 12.69 5.31 6.22
N PHE A 319 12.29 4.47 7.17
CA PHE A 319 10.98 4.55 7.79
C PHE A 319 10.80 5.84 8.61
N LEU A 320 11.83 6.30 9.33
CA LEU A 320 11.80 7.59 10.02
C LEU A 320 11.68 8.77 9.05
N LEU A 321 12.38 8.73 7.92
CA LEU A 321 12.22 9.73 6.85
C LEU A 321 10.80 9.70 6.28
N MET A 322 10.25 8.51 6.06
CA MET A 322 8.88 8.30 5.59
C MET A 322 7.85 8.86 6.58
N LEU A 323 8.04 8.66 7.88
CA LEU A 323 7.22 9.24 8.94
C LEU A 323 7.21 10.77 8.87
N GLY A 324 8.38 11.39 8.68
CA GLY A 324 8.48 12.84 8.46
C GLY A 324 7.74 13.29 7.20
N GLY A 325 7.86 12.55 6.10
CA GLY A 325 7.14 12.80 4.85
C GLY A 325 5.62 12.71 4.98
N VAL A 326 5.12 11.68 5.68
CA VAL A 326 3.68 11.51 5.97
C VAL A 326 3.17 12.62 6.89
N ALA A 327 3.91 12.98 7.94
CA ALA A 327 3.55 14.08 8.82
C ALA A 327 3.46 15.41 8.06
N PHE A 328 4.44 15.69 7.19
CA PHE A 328 4.43 16.86 6.32
C PHE A 328 3.20 16.84 5.39
N PHE A 329 2.91 15.71 4.74
CA PHE A 329 1.75 15.57 3.87
C PHE A 329 0.43 15.84 4.62
N LEU A 330 0.21 15.18 5.77
CA LEU A 330 -1.01 15.34 6.58
C LEU A 330 -1.17 16.76 7.14
N TRP A 331 -0.08 17.48 7.38
CA TRP A 331 -0.14 18.86 7.82
C TRP A 331 -0.81 19.79 6.79
N PHE A 332 -0.62 19.49 5.50
CA PHE A 332 -1.11 20.30 4.38
C PHE A 332 -2.29 19.67 3.62
N SER A 333 -2.64 18.42 3.90
CA SER A 333 -3.62 17.64 3.13
C SER A 333 -5.01 18.25 3.09
N ASP A 334 -5.46 18.86 4.18
CA ASP A 334 -6.83 19.39 4.32
C ASP A 334 -7.15 20.56 3.38
N GLY A 335 -6.12 21.24 2.85
CA GLY A 335 -6.27 22.30 1.84
C GLY A 335 -5.82 21.88 0.44
N MET A 336 -5.39 20.62 0.27
CA MET A 336 -4.76 20.15 -0.96
C MET A 336 -5.82 19.58 -1.92
N PRO A 337 -5.79 19.95 -3.22
CA PRO A 337 -6.64 19.32 -4.23
C PRO A 337 -6.46 17.80 -4.26
N LEU A 338 -7.56 17.07 -4.45
CA LEU A 338 -7.59 15.60 -4.40
C LEU A 338 -6.55 14.97 -5.33
N GLN A 339 -6.34 15.54 -6.52
CA GLN A 339 -5.37 15.06 -7.50
C GLN A 339 -3.93 15.14 -6.96
N ARG A 340 -3.58 16.24 -6.27
CA ARG A 340 -2.26 16.41 -5.66
C ARG A 340 -2.09 15.47 -4.47
N SER A 341 -3.15 15.28 -3.67
CA SER A 341 -3.16 14.33 -2.57
C SER A 341 -2.97 12.89 -3.07
N ALA A 342 -3.59 12.52 -4.19
CA ALA A 342 -3.43 11.21 -4.81
C ALA A 342 -1.99 10.95 -5.31
N VAL A 343 -1.32 11.97 -5.84
CA VAL A 343 0.10 11.86 -6.26
C VAL A 343 1.00 11.58 -5.06
N TRP A 344 0.85 12.34 -3.96
CA TRP A 344 1.61 12.08 -2.73
C TRP A 344 1.31 10.71 -2.14
N LEU A 345 0.03 10.33 -2.09
CA LEU A 345 -0.39 9.00 -1.64
C LEU A 345 0.33 7.89 -2.41
N ALA A 346 0.36 7.98 -3.75
CA ALA A 346 1.02 6.99 -4.58
C ALA A 346 2.53 6.89 -4.28
N ALA A 347 3.21 8.02 -4.13
CA ALA A 347 4.63 8.05 -3.82
C ALA A 347 4.96 7.48 -2.44
N LEU A 348 4.24 7.92 -1.40
CA LEU A 348 4.42 7.46 -0.03
C LEU A 348 4.10 5.96 0.10
N THR A 349 3.06 5.50 -0.60
CA THR A 349 2.68 4.07 -0.65
C THR A 349 3.75 3.22 -1.32
N ALA A 350 4.32 3.67 -2.45
CA ALA A 350 5.37 2.95 -3.14
C ALA A 350 6.63 2.79 -2.27
N SER A 351 7.01 3.86 -1.55
CA SER A 351 8.14 3.81 -0.63
C SER A 351 7.87 2.91 0.59
N LEU A 352 6.67 2.99 1.18
CA LEU A 352 6.30 2.09 2.29
C LEU A 352 6.30 0.62 1.86
N TRP A 353 5.80 0.34 0.66
CA TRP A 353 5.88 -0.99 0.06
C TRP A 353 7.33 -1.47 -0.12
N ALA A 354 8.23 -0.59 -0.57
CA ALA A 354 9.64 -0.92 -0.75
C ALA A 354 10.34 -1.24 0.58
N ILE A 355 10.04 -0.49 1.65
CA ILE A 355 10.53 -0.76 3.01
C ILE A 355 10.04 -2.14 3.50
N GLY A 356 8.75 -2.45 3.31
CA GLY A 356 8.20 -3.77 3.61
C GLY A 356 8.91 -4.88 2.82
N ALA A 357 9.21 -4.64 1.55
CA ALA A 357 9.87 -5.63 0.68
C ALA A 357 11.33 -5.91 1.07
N VAL A 358 12.11 -4.91 1.50
CA VAL A 358 13.51 -5.13 1.95
C VAL A 358 13.57 -5.86 3.29
N LEU A 359 12.63 -5.60 4.20
CA LEU A 359 12.55 -6.27 5.51
C LEU A 359 12.21 -7.77 5.43
N GLN A 360 11.79 -8.25 4.27
CA GLN A 360 11.57 -9.67 3.97
C GLN A 360 12.48 -10.21 2.86
N GLY A 361 13.57 -9.50 2.55
CA GLY A 361 14.58 -9.96 1.59
C GLY A 361 14.10 -10.03 0.13
N ARG A 362 12.97 -9.40 -0.22
CA ARG A 362 12.46 -9.38 -1.61
C ARG A 362 13.12 -8.31 -2.47
N LEU A 363 13.59 -7.22 -1.85
CA LEU A 363 14.39 -6.18 -2.50
C LEU A 363 15.72 -6.04 -1.76
N SER A 364 16.76 -5.64 -2.49
CA SER A 364 18.00 -5.12 -1.93
C SER A 364 17.86 -3.64 -1.54
N VAL A 365 18.79 -3.14 -0.72
CA VAL A 365 18.86 -1.71 -0.34
C VAL A 365 18.91 -0.80 -1.57
N THR A 366 19.66 -1.16 -2.61
CA THR A 366 19.78 -0.34 -3.83
C THR A 366 18.48 -0.33 -4.63
N GLU A 367 17.72 -1.43 -4.65
CA GLU A 367 16.40 -1.46 -5.29
C GLU A 367 15.39 -0.59 -4.54
N VAL A 368 15.42 -0.54 -3.20
CA VAL A 368 14.56 0.36 -2.42
C VAL A 368 14.85 1.82 -2.79
N LEU A 369 16.12 2.22 -2.77
CA LEU A 369 16.52 3.58 -3.14
C LEU A 369 16.10 3.94 -4.57
N LEU A 370 16.16 2.97 -5.50
CA LEU A 370 15.69 3.17 -6.87
C LEU A 370 14.18 3.44 -6.92
N VAL A 371 13.38 2.63 -6.22
CA VAL A 371 11.92 2.80 -6.16
C VAL A 371 11.55 4.13 -5.52
N GLU A 372 12.19 4.50 -4.41
CA GLU A 372 11.95 5.76 -3.70
C GLU A 372 12.35 6.98 -4.55
N ALA A 373 13.52 6.95 -5.21
CA ALA A 373 13.95 8.03 -6.09
C ALA A 373 13.02 8.17 -7.31
N ALA A 374 12.57 7.07 -7.90
CA ALA A 374 11.62 7.06 -9.00
C ALA A 374 10.24 7.61 -8.59
N ALA A 375 9.75 7.21 -7.41
CA ALA A 375 8.49 7.69 -6.85
C ALA A 375 8.55 9.21 -6.59
N LEU A 376 9.63 9.70 -5.99
CA LEU A 376 9.84 11.13 -5.76
C LEU A 376 10.05 11.93 -7.05
N ALA A 377 10.79 11.39 -8.03
CA ALA A 377 10.95 12.01 -9.35
C ALA A 377 9.61 12.19 -10.07
N THR A 378 8.77 11.16 -10.01
CA THR A 378 7.42 11.15 -10.59
C THR A 378 6.51 12.13 -9.87
N ALA A 379 6.47 12.10 -8.53
CA ALA A 379 5.63 12.98 -7.73
C ALA A 379 6.02 14.46 -7.87
N SER A 380 7.32 14.76 -7.78
CA SER A 380 7.83 16.13 -7.94
C SER A 380 7.51 16.71 -9.31
N ALA A 381 7.62 15.93 -10.40
CA ALA A 381 7.20 16.36 -11.73
C ALA A 381 5.69 16.64 -11.81
N ALA A 382 4.88 15.72 -11.30
CA ALA A 382 3.42 15.82 -11.36
C ALA A 382 2.87 16.97 -10.50
N LEU A 383 3.59 17.34 -9.44
CA LEU A 383 3.24 18.42 -8.53
C LEU A 383 3.88 19.78 -8.89
N GLY A 384 4.80 19.81 -9.85
CA GLY A 384 5.53 21.03 -10.24
C GLY A 384 6.55 21.49 -9.20
N ILE A 385 7.20 20.55 -8.50
CA ILE A 385 8.25 20.84 -7.50
C ILE A 385 9.61 20.73 -8.20
N ASP A 386 9.99 21.78 -8.93
CA ASP A 386 11.11 21.73 -9.88
C ASP A 386 12.43 21.33 -9.23
N TRP A 387 12.83 21.95 -8.12
CA TRP A 387 14.12 21.65 -7.48
C TRP A 387 14.25 20.17 -7.08
N LEU A 388 13.16 19.56 -6.58
CA LEU A 388 13.14 18.16 -6.18
C LEU A 388 13.16 17.25 -7.39
N HIS A 389 12.43 17.62 -8.45
CA HIS A 389 12.44 16.90 -9.72
C HIS A 389 13.84 16.90 -10.34
N HIS A 390 14.55 18.04 -10.29
CA HIS A 390 15.89 18.16 -10.85
C HIS A 390 16.93 17.28 -10.16
N ILE A 391 16.71 16.94 -8.90
CA ILE A 391 17.56 16.03 -8.13
C ILE A 391 17.13 14.58 -8.34
N CYS A 392 15.84 14.28 -8.09
CA CYS A 392 15.36 12.91 -8.06
C CYS A 392 15.37 12.23 -9.42
N LYS A 393 15.11 12.97 -10.51
CA LYS A 393 15.02 12.39 -11.85
C LYS A 393 16.33 11.73 -12.32
N PRO A 394 17.48 12.44 -12.33
CA PRO A 394 18.76 11.81 -12.66
C PRO A 394 19.24 10.82 -11.59
N LEU A 395 18.90 11.06 -10.31
CA LEU A 395 19.28 10.18 -9.21
C LEU A 395 18.71 8.76 -9.39
N ALA A 396 17.44 8.64 -9.80
CA ALA A 396 16.80 7.34 -10.02
C ALA A 396 17.58 6.49 -11.05
N LEU A 397 17.91 7.03 -12.22
CA LEU A 397 18.68 6.29 -13.22
C LEU A 397 20.13 6.04 -12.79
N SER A 398 20.74 6.97 -12.04
CA SER A 398 22.07 6.77 -11.47
C SER A 398 22.10 5.58 -10.51
N ILE A 399 21.07 5.42 -9.67
CA ILE A 399 20.93 4.27 -8.78
C ILE A 399 20.71 2.98 -9.59
N ALA A 400 19.91 3.02 -10.67
CA ALA A 400 19.71 1.87 -11.55
C ALA A 400 21.02 1.41 -12.20
N ILE A 401 21.87 2.35 -12.64
CA ILE A 401 23.21 2.08 -13.18
C ILE A 401 24.09 1.44 -12.11
N VAL A 402 24.12 1.99 -10.90
CA VAL A 402 24.89 1.42 -9.77
C VAL A 402 24.40 0.00 -9.45
N PHE A 403 23.09 -0.24 -9.41
CA PHE A 403 22.53 -1.56 -9.20
C PHE A 403 22.98 -2.56 -10.27
N ALA A 404 22.84 -2.19 -11.55
CA ALA A 404 23.25 -3.03 -12.67
C ALA A 404 24.76 -3.31 -12.65
N ALA A 405 25.57 -2.31 -12.35
CA ALA A 405 27.03 -2.43 -12.25
C ALA A 405 27.45 -3.33 -11.07
N ARG A 406 26.85 -3.18 -9.89
CA ARG A 406 27.13 -4.04 -8.73
C ARG A 406 26.77 -5.49 -9.02
N ARG A 407 25.63 -5.73 -9.67
CA ARG A 407 25.22 -7.07 -10.11
C ARG A 407 26.21 -7.67 -11.10
N ALA A 408 26.67 -6.87 -12.06
CA ALA A 408 27.68 -7.27 -13.04
C ALA A 408 29.01 -7.66 -12.37
N MET A 409 29.51 -6.83 -11.45
CA MET A 409 30.75 -7.09 -10.71
C MET A 409 30.66 -8.35 -9.84
N ALA A 410 29.51 -8.58 -9.20
CA ALA A 410 29.29 -9.79 -8.40
C ALA A 410 29.30 -11.08 -9.23
N SER A 411 28.99 -11.00 -10.54
CA SER A 411 29.02 -12.14 -11.47
C SER A 411 30.42 -12.46 -12.03
N GLY A 412 31.46 -11.73 -11.63
CA GLY A 412 32.87 -12.02 -11.96
C GLY A 412 33.37 -11.51 -13.32
N ALA A 413 32.51 -11.26 -14.31
CA ALA A 413 32.91 -10.65 -15.58
C ALA A 413 31.78 -9.78 -16.17
N VAL A 414 32.12 -8.56 -16.61
CA VAL A 414 31.23 -7.71 -17.42
C VAL A 414 31.27 -8.24 -18.85
N THR A 415 30.22 -8.94 -19.27
CA THR A 415 30.10 -9.42 -20.65
C THR A 415 29.44 -8.35 -21.52
N ARG A 416 29.32 -8.65 -22.82
CA ARG A 416 28.51 -7.84 -23.74
C ARG A 416 27.07 -7.65 -23.24
N PHE A 417 26.52 -8.61 -22.48
CA PHE A 417 25.17 -8.51 -21.92
C PHE A 417 25.06 -7.36 -20.91
N GLU A 418 25.94 -7.31 -19.91
CA GLU A 418 25.94 -6.23 -18.91
C GLU A 418 26.32 -4.89 -19.52
N GLY A 419 27.28 -4.89 -20.47
CA GLY A 419 27.67 -3.69 -21.19
C GLY A 419 26.50 -3.04 -21.94
N LEU A 420 25.65 -3.83 -22.60
CA LEU A 420 24.47 -3.31 -23.30
C LEU A 420 23.39 -2.80 -22.34
N LEU A 421 23.18 -3.45 -21.20
CA LEU A 421 22.28 -2.95 -20.15
C LEU A 421 22.76 -1.59 -19.62
N LEU A 422 24.05 -1.49 -19.26
CA LEU A 422 24.64 -0.25 -18.76
C LEU A 422 24.60 0.86 -19.82
N ALA A 423 24.89 0.54 -21.08
CA ALA A 423 24.79 1.50 -22.18
C ALA A 423 23.36 2.04 -22.35
N GLY A 424 22.35 1.16 -22.26
CA GLY A 424 20.94 1.56 -22.32
C GLY A 424 20.54 2.50 -21.17
N LEU A 425 21.00 2.22 -19.96
CA LEU A 425 20.73 3.06 -18.79
C LEU A 425 21.46 4.40 -18.83
N VAL A 426 22.73 4.43 -19.23
CA VAL A 426 23.51 5.68 -19.38
C VAL A 426 22.91 6.56 -20.46
N ALA A 427 22.51 5.96 -21.60
CA ALA A 427 21.83 6.70 -22.66
C ALA A 427 20.46 7.23 -22.20
N SER A 428 19.71 6.45 -21.39
CA SER A 428 18.45 6.91 -20.77
C SER A 428 18.69 8.08 -19.80
N LEU A 429 19.72 8.01 -18.94
CA LEU A 429 20.11 9.10 -18.04
C LEU A 429 20.50 10.38 -18.80
N ALA A 430 21.30 10.24 -19.86
CA ALA A 430 21.67 11.38 -20.71
C ALA A 430 20.43 12.00 -21.36
N GLY A 431 19.50 11.17 -21.85
CA GLY A 431 18.20 11.62 -22.35
C GLY A 431 17.40 12.39 -21.29
N ASP A 432 17.29 11.84 -20.08
CA ASP A 432 16.58 12.48 -18.97
C ASP A 432 17.13 13.87 -18.64
N VAL A 433 18.46 14.01 -18.56
CA VAL A 433 19.15 15.28 -18.26
C VAL A 433 18.98 16.29 -19.40
N LEU A 434 19.13 15.86 -20.65
CA LEU A 434 18.98 16.75 -21.81
C LEU A 434 17.54 17.27 -21.97
N LEU A 435 16.54 16.41 -21.71
CA LEU A 435 15.13 16.80 -21.78
C LEU A 435 14.70 17.74 -20.63
N MET A 436 15.49 17.88 -19.57
CA MET A 436 15.26 18.88 -18.53
C MET A 436 15.84 20.26 -18.88
N GLY A 437 16.70 20.33 -19.90
CA GLY A 437 17.33 21.56 -20.34
C GLY A 437 16.43 22.41 -21.25
N SER A 438 17.07 23.26 -22.06
CA SER A 438 16.36 24.14 -22.99
C SER A 438 15.67 23.37 -24.12
N ALA A 439 14.69 23.99 -24.79
CA ALA A 439 13.99 23.38 -25.92
C ALA A 439 14.91 22.93 -27.07
N ALA A 440 16.10 23.54 -27.20
CA ALA A 440 17.11 23.15 -28.19
C ALA A 440 17.71 21.75 -27.92
N LEU A 441 17.68 21.29 -26.66
CA LEU A 441 18.19 19.99 -26.25
C LEU A 441 17.18 18.85 -26.42
N PHE A 442 15.96 19.16 -26.88
CA PHE A 442 14.92 18.16 -27.10
C PHE A 442 15.34 17.05 -28.08
N VAL A 443 15.86 17.43 -29.26
CA VAL A 443 16.28 16.47 -30.29
C VAL A 443 17.51 15.65 -29.82
N PRO A 444 18.56 16.26 -29.25
CA PRO A 444 19.64 15.50 -28.59
C PRO A 444 19.14 14.51 -27.54
N GLY A 445 18.19 14.91 -26.68
CA GLY A 445 17.58 14.02 -25.69
C GLY A 445 16.85 12.84 -26.33
N LEU A 446 16.08 13.08 -27.40
CA LEU A 446 15.41 12.03 -28.17
C LEU A 446 16.40 11.05 -28.79
N ILE A 447 17.54 11.53 -29.29
CA ILE A 447 18.63 10.68 -29.83
C ILE A 447 19.20 9.80 -28.72
N CYS A 448 19.43 10.33 -27.52
CA CYS A 448 19.90 9.53 -26.38
C CYS A 448 18.91 8.41 -26.03
N PHE A 449 17.61 8.69 -26.00
CA PHE A 449 16.61 7.63 -25.81
C PHE A 449 16.58 6.63 -26.97
N LEU A 450 16.71 7.08 -28.22
CA LEU A 450 16.81 6.17 -29.38
C LEU A 450 17.98 5.19 -29.22
N LEU A 451 19.15 5.69 -28.80
CA LEU A 451 20.33 4.86 -28.53
C LEU A 451 20.07 3.87 -27.38
N ALA A 452 19.33 4.28 -26.34
CA ALA A 452 18.94 3.38 -25.26
C ALA A 452 18.07 2.21 -25.77
N HIS A 453 17.07 2.49 -26.61
CA HIS A 453 16.22 1.46 -27.20
C HIS A 453 16.99 0.50 -28.09
N LEU A 454 17.94 0.99 -28.89
CA LEU A 454 18.81 0.15 -29.71
C LEU A 454 19.70 -0.77 -28.85
N ALA A 455 20.23 -0.25 -27.75
CA ALA A 455 20.98 -1.06 -26.77
C ALA A 455 20.09 -2.14 -26.15
N TYR A 456 18.84 -1.83 -25.79
CA TYR A 456 17.88 -2.80 -25.26
C TYR A 456 17.46 -3.85 -26.30
N ILE A 457 17.23 -3.49 -27.56
CA ILE A 457 17.01 -4.48 -28.64
C ILE A 457 18.22 -5.41 -28.74
N ALA A 458 19.43 -4.86 -28.75
CA ALA A 458 20.67 -5.62 -28.81
C ALA A 458 20.91 -6.51 -27.58
N LEU A 459 20.43 -6.09 -26.41
CA LEU A 459 20.44 -6.88 -25.18
C LEU A 459 19.46 -8.05 -25.27
N PHE A 460 18.20 -7.76 -25.64
CA PHE A 460 17.11 -8.74 -25.65
C PHE A 460 17.21 -9.78 -26.77
N ARG A 461 18.07 -9.58 -27.78
CA ARG A 461 18.39 -10.61 -28.80
C ARG A 461 19.36 -11.68 -28.32
N ILE A 462 20.11 -11.45 -27.24
CA ILE A 462 21.15 -12.39 -26.80
C ILE A 462 20.47 -13.70 -26.34
N GLY A 463 20.88 -14.82 -26.93
CA GLY A 463 20.36 -16.16 -26.65
C GLY A 463 19.06 -16.56 -27.36
N VAL A 464 18.37 -15.63 -28.02
CA VAL A 464 17.08 -15.92 -28.70
C VAL A 464 17.02 -15.47 -30.16
N GLY A 465 18.02 -14.72 -30.64
CA GLY A 465 18.03 -14.17 -31.99
C GLY A 465 17.14 -12.93 -32.17
N MET A 466 17.12 -12.39 -33.40
CA MET A 466 16.31 -11.22 -33.74
C MET A 466 14.87 -11.64 -34.02
N PHE A 467 13.92 -11.00 -33.34
CA PHE A 467 12.47 -11.15 -33.50
C PHE A 467 12.02 -12.62 -33.59
N PRO A 468 12.25 -13.43 -32.53
CA PRO A 468 11.95 -14.87 -32.55
C PRO A 468 10.46 -15.18 -32.79
N ARG A 469 9.57 -14.21 -32.63
CA ARG A 469 8.14 -14.30 -32.93
C ARG A 469 7.73 -13.21 -33.92
N ARG A 470 7.71 -13.54 -35.22
CA ARG A 470 7.34 -12.60 -36.30
C ARG A 470 5.93 -12.03 -36.16
N ALA A 471 4.97 -12.82 -35.66
CA ALA A 471 3.61 -12.34 -35.40
C ALA A 471 3.56 -11.22 -34.36
N VAL A 472 4.41 -11.30 -33.32
CA VAL A 472 4.52 -10.26 -32.30
C VAL A 472 5.13 -8.98 -32.88
N LEU A 473 6.17 -9.12 -33.72
CA LEU A 473 6.75 -7.99 -34.45
C LEU A 473 5.71 -7.27 -35.32
N ALA A 474 4.93 -8.02 -36.09
CA ALA A 474 3.87 -7.43 -36.91
C ALA A 474 2.83 -6.71 -36.02
N ALA A 475 2.40 -7.33 -34.92
CA ALA A 475 1.43 -6.72 -34.00
C ALA A 475 1.93 -5.42 -33.37
N THR A 476 3.16 -5.37 -32.85
CA THR A 476 3.69 -4.13 -32.23
C THR A 476 3.96 -3.05 -33.27
N LEU A 477 4.42 -3.40 -34.48
CA LEU A 477 4.57 -2.43 -35.57
C LEU A 477 3.23 -1.87 -36.04
N LEU A 478 2.17 -2.68 -36.07
CA LEU A 478 0.81 -2.20 -36.36
C LEU A 478 0.32 -1.23 -35.29
N ILE A 479 0.55 -1.53 -34.01
CA ILE A 479 0.25 -0.62 -32.89
C ILE A 479 1.05 0.69 -33.05
N GLY A 480 2.35 0.60 -33.35
CA GLY A 480 3.21 1.75 -33.59
C GLY A 480 2.74 2.59 -34.79
N ALA A 481 2.37 1.95 -35.91
CA ALA A 481 1.83 2.62 -37.09
C ALA A 481 0.50 3.33 -36.78
N GLY A 482 -0.39 2.70 -36.02
CA GLY A 482 -1.62 3.32 -35.54
C GLY A 482 -1.35 4.54 -34.66
N MET A 483 -0.41 4.43 -33.72
CA MET A 483 0.02 5.55 -32.89
C MET A 483 0.63 6.68 -33.73
N TYR A 484 1.48 6.38 -34.70
CA TYR A 484 2.06 7.38 -35.59
C TYR A 484 1.01 8.09 -36.44
N ALA A 485 0.05 7.35 -37.00
CA ALA A 485 -1.07 7.93 -37.74
C ALA A 485 -1.92 8.86 -36.85
N PHE A 486 -2.16 8.46 -35.60
CA PHE A 486 -2.84 9.30 -34.61
C PHE A 486 -2.06 10.59 -34.32
N LEU A 487 -0.75 10.52 -34.09
CA LEU A 487 0.10 11.69 -33.90
C LEU A 487 0.11 12.60 -35.14
N TRP A 488 0.16 12.01 -36.33
CA TRP A 488 0.14 12.74 -37.59
C TRP A 488 -1.15 13.55 -37.75
N GLN A 489 -2.31 12.93 -37.51
CA GLN A 489 -3.61 13.60 -37.54
C GLN A 489 -3.74 14.65 -36.43
N GLY A 490 -3.12 14.41 -35.27
CA GLY A 490 -3.14 15.32 -34.14
C GLY A 490 -2.28 16.58 -34.26
N GLY A 491 -1.49 16.72 -35.33
CA GLY A 491 -0.70 17.94 -35.59
C GLY A 491 0.82 17.78 -35.46
N LEU A 492 1.36 16.56 -35.60
CA LEU A 492 2.80 16.32 -35.60
C LEU A 492 3.55 17.24 -36.60
N PRO A 493 4.48 18.12 -36.12
CA PRO A 493 5.16 19.08 -36.98
C PRO A 493 5.95 18.42 -38.11
N PRO A 494 5.95 18.99 -39.34
CA PRO A 494 6.63 18.40 -40.49
C PRO A 494 8.09 18.01 -40.25
N ALA A 495 8.85 18.85 -39.55
CA ALA A 495 10.25 18.61 -39.22
C ALA A 495 10.47 17.41 -38.28
N LEU A 496 9.46 17.02 -37.50
CA LEU A 496 9.54 15.91 -36.54
C LEU A 496 8.96 14.61 -37.07
N ARG A 497 8.30 14.61 -38.24
CA ARG A 497 7.63 13.42 -38.79
C ARG A 497 8.59 12.25 -39.03
N ILE A 498 9.77 12.51 -39.58
CA ILE A 498 10.79 11.48 -39.82
C ILE A 498 11.43 11.03 -38.50
N PRO A 499 11.98 11.92 -37.65
CA PRO A 499 12.54 11.51 -36.36
C PRO A 499 11.57 10.70 -35.49
N VAL A 500 10.32 11.15 -35.38
CA VAL A 500 9.29 10.46 -34.58
C VAL A 500 8.89 9.13 -35.23
N GLY A 501 8.78 9.06 -36.55
CA GLY A 501 8.49 7.80 -37.25
C GLY A 501 9.58 6.73 -37.01
N VAL A 502 10.85 7.11 -37.15
CA VAL A 502 11.99 6.23 -36.83
C VAL A 502 11.94 5.78 -35.38
N TYR A 503 11.70 6.71 -34.47
CA TYR A 503 11.61 6.43 -33.04
C TYR A 503 10.48 5.44 -32.69
N VAL A 504 9.28 5.65 -33.25
CA VAL A 504 8.11 4.77 -33.09
C VAL A 504 8.40 3.35 -33.58
N VAL A 505 9.09 3.20 -34.72
CA VAL A 505 9.49 1.88 -35.22
C VAL A 505 10.48 1.20 -34.28
N VAL A 506 11.46 1.94 -33.77
CA VAL A 506 12.50 1.38 -32.88
C VAL A 506 11.90 0.94 -31.53
N ILE A 507 11.04 1.75 -30.91
CA ILE A 507 10.40 1.35 -29.64
C ILE A 507 9.43 0.17 -29.83
N ALA A 508 8.69 0.11 -30.94
CA ALA A 508 7.85 -1.03 -31.28
C ALA A 508 8.66 -2.31 -31.51
N CYS A 509 9.84 -2.20 -32.14
CA CYS A 509 10.82 -3.29 -32.28
C CYS A 509 11.40 -3.74 -30.94
N MET A 510 11.71 -2.81 -30.03
CA MET A 510 12.15 -3.15 -28.68
C MET A 510 11.11 -3.98 -27.92
N ALA A 511 9.85 -3.52 -27.93
CA ALA A 511 8.73 -4.26 -27.33
C ALA A 511 8.57 -5.65 -28.00
N ALA A 512 8.63 -5.72 -29.33
CA ALA A 512 8.55 -6.99 -30.06
C ALA A 512 9.65 -7.97 -29.64
N GLN A 513 10.89 -7.49 -29.55
CA GLN A 513 12.05 -8.29 -29.19
C GLN A 513 11.91 -8.80 -27.75
N ALA A 514 11.47 -7.96 -26.80
CA ALA A 514 11.30 -8.35 -25.40
C ALA A 514 10.18 -9.39 -25.22
N ILE A 515 9.01 -9.17 -25.84
CA ILE A 515 7.89 -10.13 -25.82
C ILE A 515 8.30 -11.44 -26.51
N GLY A 516 9.01 -11.35 -27.64
CA GLY A 516 9.57 -12.49 -28.33
C GLY A 516 10.53 -13.29 -27.45
N ARG A 517 11.46 -12.62 -26.76
CA ARG A 517 12.37 -13.24 -25.77
C ARG A 517 11.58 -13.94 -24.67
N ALA A 518 10.57 -13.30 -24.11
CA ALA A 518 9.71 -13.90 -23.08
C ALA A 518 8.98 -15.14 -23.59
N ALA A 519 8.46 -15.12 -24.82
CA ALA A 519 7.78 -16.27 -25.41
C ALA A 519 8.69 -17.48 -25.63
N VAL A 520 10.00 -17.27 -25.82
CA VAL A 520 11.01 -18.33 -25.93
C VAL A 520 11.44 -18.81 -24.55
N LEU A 521 11.71 -17.88 -23.63
CA LEU A 521 12.40 -18.20 -22.38
C LEU A 521 11.48 -18.43 -21.17
N ARG A 522 10.19 -18.05 -21.20
CA ARG A 522 9.29 -18.08 -20.01
C ARG A 522 9.24 -19.40 -19.23
N ALA A 523 9.51 -20.53 -19.88
CA ALA A 523 9.52 -21.83 -19.23
C ALA A 523 10.79 -22.06 -18.39
N ALA A 524 11.94 -21.59 -18.88
CA ALA A 524 13.24 -21.71 -18.20
C ALA A 524 13.57 -20.49 -17.33
N ASP A 525 13.20 -19.30 -17.80
CA ASP A 525 13.38 -18.01 -17.14
C ASP A 525 12.03 -17.26 -17.13
N PRO A 526 11.20 -17.46 -16.07
CA PRO A 526 9.96 -16.72 -15.91
C PRO A 526 10.15 -15.21 -15.77
N SER A 527 11.35 -14.74 -15.39
CA SER A 527 11.62 -13.31 -15.25
C SER A 527 11.70 -12.57 -16.58
N ALA A 528 11.90 -13.29 -17.68
CA ALA A 528 11.76 -12.79 -19.04
C ALA A 528 10.43 -12.08 -19.30
N VAL A 529 9.34 -12.55 -18.67
CA VAL A 529 8.00 -11.95 -18.78
C VAL A 529 7.99 -10.54 -18.20
N TRP A 530 8.65 -10.31 -17.07
CA TRP A 530 8.72 -8.99 -16.45
C TRP A 530 9.53 -7.99 -17.28
N VAL A 531 10.57 -8.44 -17.98
CA VAL A 531 11.29 -7.61 -18.96
C VAL A 531 10.38 -7.19 -20.12
N ALA A 532 9.55 -8.12 -20.63
CA ALA A 532 8.57 -7.80 -21.67
C ALA A 532 7.51 -6.81 -21.19
N VAL A 533 6.99 -6.98 -19.96
CA VAL A 533 6.08 -6.01 -19.33
C VAL A 533 6.76 -4.64 -19.21
N GLY A 534 8.03 -4.60 -18.79
CA GLY A 534 8.81 -3.37 -18.74
C GLY A 534 8.94 -2.69 -20.11
N ALA A 535 9.24 -3.44 -21.17
CA ALA A 535 9.32 -2.88 -22.53
C ALA A 535 7.96 -2.33 -23.02
N CYS A 536 6.84 -2.98 -22.66
CA CYS A 536 5.50 -2.45 -22.92
C CYS A 536 5.22 -1.16 -22.14
N PHE A 537 5.65 -1.05 -20.88
CA PHE A 537 5.53 0.19 -20.12
C PHE A 537 6.36 1.33 -20.71
N PHE A 538 7.53 1.04 -21.28
CA PHE A 538 8.34 2.03 -21.98
C PHE A 538 7.59 2.56 -23.22
N MET A 539 7.01 1.65 -24.01
CA MET A 539 6.17 2.02 -25.16
C MET A 539 4.95 2.85 -24.75
N LEU A 540 4.33 2.52 -23.60
CA LEU A 540 3.21 3.29 -23.05
C LEU A 540 3.64 4.69 -22.58
N SER A 541 4.77 4.82 -21.88
CA SER A 541 5.35 6.09 -21.46
C SER A 541 5.51 7.05 -22.64
N ASP A 542 6.12 6.56 -23.72
CA ASP A 542 6.44 7.40 -24.87
C ASP A 542 5.21 7.73 -25.72
N ALA A 543 4.23 6.82 -25.76
CA ALA A 543 2.92 7.12 -26.34
C ALA A 543 2.24 8.26 -25.57
N LEU A 544 2.20 8.19 -24.23
CA LEU A 544 1.61 9.22 -23.37
C LEU A 544 2.34 10.57 -23.52
N LEU A 545 3.67 10.54 -23.56
CA LEU A 545 4.50 11.73 -23.76
C LEU A 545 4.20 12.37 -25.12
N ALA A 546 4.16 11.58 -26.18
CA ALA A 546 3.89 12.05 -27.54
C ALA A 546 2.46 12.58 -27.69
N THR A 547 1.45 11.91 -27.12
CA THR A 547 0.06 12.40 -27.11
C THR A 547 -0.03 13.75 -26.41
N ASN A 548 0.54 13.86 -25.20
CA ASN A 548 0.53 15.10 -24.43
C ASN A 548 1.24 16.25 -25.16
N ARG A 549 2.28 15.94 -25.94
CA ARG A 549 3.09 16.94 -26.64
C ARG A 549 2.51 17.39 -27.97
N PHE A 550 1.96 16.46 -28.75
CA PHE A 550 1.63 16.71 -30.16
C PHE A 550 0.15 16.69 -30.48
N VAL A 551 -0.71 16.12 -29.61
CA VAL A 551 -2.14 15.96 -29.92
C VAL A 551 -2.99 16.80 -28.97
N ALA A 552 -2.94 16.50 -27.68
CA ALA A 552 -3.73 17.20 -26.68
C ALA A 552 -3.12 17.02 -25.29
N PRO A 553 -3.18 18.03 -24.41
CA PRO A 553 -2.67 17.91 -23.05
C PRO A 553 -3.44 16.84 -22.26
N LEU A 554 -2.71 15.95 -21.60
CA LEU A 554 -3.28 14.91 -20.74
C LEU A 554 -3.32 15.36 -19.27
N PRO A 555 -4.44 15.17 -18.55
CA PRO A 555 -4.49 15.39 -17.11
C PRO A 555 -3.42 14.56 -16.39
N LEU A 556 -2.61 15.21 -15.55
CA LEU A 556 -1.49 14.57 -14.84
C LEU A 556 -0.51 13.84 -15.78
N ALA A 557 -0.27 14.34 -17.00
CA ALA A 557 0.63 13.70 -17.97
C ALA A 557 1.98 13.27 -17.38
N GLN A 558 2.62 14.15 -16.60
CA GLN A 558 3.92 13.88 -15.97
C GLN A 558 3.87 12.68 -15.01
N LEU A 559 2.77 12.50 -14.27
CA LEU A 559 2.56 11.33 -13.40
C LEU A 559 2.58 10.05 -14.24
N TRP A 560 1.75 9.99 -15.28
CA TRP A 560 1.57 8.77 -16.06
C TRP A 560 2.81 8.41 -16.90
N VAL A 561 3.43 9.41 -17.52
CA VAL A 561 4.66 9.25 -18.29
C VAL A 561 5.78 8.72 -17.38
N LEU A 562 6.08 9.41 -16.28
CA LEU A 562 7.20 9.00 -15.43
C LEU A 562 6.92 7.72 -14.64
N ALA A 563 5.69 7.49 -14.18
CA ALA A 563 5.34 6.23 -13.51
C ALA A 563 5.56 5.02 -14.42
N THR A 564 5.13 5.11 -15.68
CA THR A 564 5.32 4.02 -16.65
C THR A 564 6.77 3.91 -17.11
N TYR A 565 7.48 5.02 -17.30
CA TYR A 565 8.92 5.05 -17.59
C TYR A 565 9.75 4.37 -16.49
N TYR A 566 9.58 4.76 -15.23
CA TYR A 566 10.35 4.17 -14.14
C TYR A 566 9.94 2.73 -13.85
N ALA A 567 8.66 2.37 -13.98
CA ALA A 567 8.23 0.98 -13.92
C ALA A 567 8.95 0.15 -15.01
N ALA A 568 9.08 0.68 -16.22
CA ALA A 568 9.83 0.04 -17.29
C ALA A 568 11.31 -0.19 -16.91
N GLN A 569 12.01 0.86 -16.45
CA GLN A 569 13.41 0.78 -16.07
C GLN A 569 13.62 -0.21 -14.90
N VAL A 570 12.82 -0.13 -13.84
CA VAL A 570 12.90 -1.03 -12.68
C VAL A 570 12.69 -2.49 -13.12
N LEU A 571 11.65 -2.77 -13.92
CA LEU A 571 11.35 -4.12 -14.37
C LEU A 571 12.45 -4.69 -15.27
N ILE A 572 12.97 -3.90 -16.21
CA ILE A 572 14.05 -4.33 -17.09
C ILE A 572 15.32 -4.61 -16.28
N VAL A 573 15.78 -3.64 -15.48
CA VAL A 573 17.04 -3.74 -14.74
C VAL A 573 17.05 -4.88 -13.74
N ARG A 574 15.92 -5.09 -13.05
CA ARG A 574 15.80 -6.15 -12.03
C ARG A 574 15.72 -7.54 -12.64
N HIS A 575 14.98 -7.70 -13.73
CA HIS A 575 14.61 -9.03 -14.23
C HIS A 575 15.42 -9.50 -15.45
N VAL A 576 16.16 -8.63 -16.12
CA VAL A 576 16.98 -9.05 -17.26
C VAL A 576 18.15 -9.91 -16.77
N ARG A 577 18.25 -11.15 -17.29
CA ARG A 577 19.26 -12.17 -16.94
C ARG A 577 19.91 -12.76 -18.18
N ARG A 578 21.13 -13.28 -18.04
CA ARG A 578 21.80 -13.97 -19.14
C ARG A 578 21.04 -15.27 -19.45
N PRO A 579 20.94 -15.68 -20.72
CA PRO A 579 20.43 -16.99 -21.04
C PRO A 579 21.31 -18.07 -20.39
N GLY A 580 20.73 -18.91 -19.53
CA GLY A 580 21.44 -19.99 -18.84
C GLY A 580 21.80 -19.72 -17.37
N ASP A 581 21.59 -18.48 -16.88
CA ASP A 581 21.50 -18.17 -15.44
C ASP A 581 20.12 -18.55 -14.90
#